data_AF-A0A1H2KSA8-F1
#
_entry.id   AF-A0A1H2KSA8-F1
#
_cell.length_a   1.000
_cell.length_b   1.000
_cell.length_c   1.000
_cell.angle_alpha   90.00
_cell.angle_beta   90.00
_cell.angle_gamma   90.00
#
_symmetry.space_group_name_H-M   'P 1'
#
loop_
_entity.id
_entity.type
_entity.pdbx_description
1 polymer ?
#
loop_
_entity_poly.entity_id
_entity_poly.type
_entity_poly.pdbx_seq_one_letter_code
_entity_poly.pdbx_strand_id
1 'polypeptide(L)'
;MSTDAIVILKDDHKEIRKLFRDFKSQGPNAVKTKGKIVDKIIEALTVHTYIENECMYPEIRKRVPDLEDDILESYEEHHVADVLVVELAALKPDIIR
;
A
#
# COMPACT_ATOMS: atom_id res chain seq x y z
N MET A 1 -13.15 16.96 -3.99
CA MET A 1 -12.65 15.61 -3.65
C MET A 1 -13.85 14.75 -3.30
N SER A 2 -13.84 13.47 -3.67
CA SER A 2 -14.90 12.54 -3.28
C SER A 2 -14.81 12.28 -1.78
N THR A 3 -15.96 12.14 -1.11
CA THR A 3 -16.06 11.69 0.29
C THR A 3 -16.47 10.21 0.39
N ASP A 4 -16.61 9.54 -0.76
CA ASP A 4 -16.93 8.12 -0.83
C ASP A 4 -15.67 7.28 -0.60
N ALA A 5 -15.70 6.42 0.43
CA ALA A 5 -14.58 5.59 0.84
C ALA A 5 -14.11 4.63 -0.26
N ILE A 6 -15.03 4.06 -1.05
CA ILE A 6 -14.68 3.13 -2.14
C ILE A 6 -13.96 3.90 -3.25
N VAL A 7 -14.41 5.12 -3.56
CA VAL A 7 -13.73 5.97 -4.55
C VAL A 7 -12.32 6.31 -4.08
N ILE A 8 -12.16 6.69 -2.80
CA ILE A 8 -10.85 7.01 -2.21
C ILE A 8 -9.89 5.82 -2.32
N LEU A 9 -10.29 4.64 -1.83
CA LEU A 9 -9.44 3.43 -1.85
C LEU A 9 -9.08 2.99 -3.28
N LYS A 10 -10.01 3.14 -4.23
CA LYS A 10 -9.73 2.85 -5.65
C LYS A 10 -8.74 3.83 -6.26
N ASP A 11 -8.72 5.08 -5.81
CA ASP A 11 -7.74 6.07 -6.26
C ASP A 11 -6.36 5.80 -5.62
N ASP A 12 -6.31 5.42 -4.34
CA ASP A 12 -5.08 4.94 -3.70
C ASP A 12 -4.47 3.76 -4.46
N HIS A 13 -5.27 2.76 -4.83
CA HIS A 13 -4.82 1.64 -5.67
C HIS A 13 -4.19 2.11 -6.99
N LYS A 14 -4.73 3.15 -7.62
CA LYS A 14 -4.18 3.67 -8.88
C LYS A 14 -2.84 4.36 -8.64
N GLU A 15 -2.73 5.12 -7.55
CA GLU A 15 -1.49 5.82 -7.20
C GLU A 15 -0.39 4.84 -6.80
N ILE A 16 -0.68 3.85 -5.95
CA ILE A 16 0.28 2.79 -5.59
C ILE A 16 0.80 2.08 -6.84
N ARG A 17 -0.09 1.65 -7.74
CA ARG A 17 0.31 1.02 -9.02
C ARG A 17 1.16 1.95 -9.89
N LYS A 18 0.88 3.26 -9.88
CA LYS A 18 1.66 4.25 -10.62
C LYS A 18 3.05 4.41 -10.01
N LEU A 19 3.17 4.53 -8.70
CA LEU A 19 4.46 4.61 -8.01
C LEU A 19 5.35 3.40 -8.32
N PHE A 20 4.79 2.19 -8.34
CA PHE A 20 5.55 0.99 -8.74
C PHE A 20 6.00 1.03 -10.21
N ARG A 21 5.17 1.53 -11.13
CA ARG A 21 5.58 1.73 -12.54
C ARG A 21 6.67 2.79 -12.66
N ASP A 22 6.52 3.89 -11.94
CA ASP A 22 7.47 5.00 -11.95
C ASP A 22 8.83 4.51 -11.42
N PHE A 23 8.84 3.72 -10.33
CA PHE A 23 10.05 3.08 -9.80
C PHE A 23 10.72 2.17 -10.85
N LYS A 24 9.95 1.27 -11.49
CA LYS A 24 10.45 0.34 -12.51
C LYS A 24 10.99 1.06 -13.76
N SER A 25 10.46 2.23 -14.10
CA SER A 25 10.91 3.03 -15.24
C SER A 25 12.23 3.75 -14.99
N GLN A 26 12.69 3.85 -13.74
CA GLN A 26 13.94 4.53 -13.42
C GLN A 26 15.16 3.69 -13.80
N GLY A 27 16.15 4.32 -14.43
CA GLY A 27 17.41 3.69 -14.77
C GLY A 27 18.28 3.33 -13.55
N PRO A 28 19.32 2.49 -13.73
CA PRO A 28 20.15 1.97 -12.63
C PRO A 28 20.88 3.05 -11.82
N ASN A 29 21.17 4.20 -12.42
CA ASN A 29 21.87 5.30 -11.76
C ASN A 29 20.94 6.30 -11.05
N ALA A 30 19.62 6.10 -11.09
CA ALA A 30 18.62 7.03 -10.56
C ALA A 30 18.34 6.83 -9.05
N VAL A 31 19.39 6.53 -8.27
CA VAL A 31 19.30 6.13 -6.84
C VAL A 31 18.47 7.11 -6.01
N LYS A 32 18.72 8.42 -6.16
CA LYS A 32 17.97 9.46 -5.41
C LYS A 32 16.50 9.52 -5.79
N THR A 33 16.18 9.33 -7.07
CA THR A 33 14.79 9.35 -7.55
C THR A 33 14.06 8.08 -7.10
N LYS A 34 14.70 6.91 -7.23
CA LYS A 34 14.18 5.64 -6.72
C LYS A 34 13.90 5.70 -5.23
N GLY A 35 14.81 6.23 -4.42
CA GLY A 35 14.61 6.44 -2.98
C GLY A 35 13.36 7.25 -2.67
N LYS A 36 13.18 8.40 -3.33
CA LYS A 36 11.97 9.23 -3.14
C LYS A 36 10.67 8.53 -3.56
N ILE A 37 10.71 7.67 -4.57
CA ILE A 37 9.53 6.91 -4.98
C ILE A 37 9.24 5.82 -3.94
N VAL A 38 10.27 5.16 -3.41
CA VAL A 38 10.14 4.18 -2.33
C VAL A 38 9.53 4.81 -1.08
N ASP A 39 9.99 6.00 -0.66
CA ASP A 39 9.41 6.72 0.48
C ASP A 39 7.89 6.92 0.31
N LYS A 40 7.46 7.28 -0.90
CA LYS A 40 6.03 7.43 -1.23
C LYS A 40 5.28 6.10 -1.27
N ILE A 41 5.90 5.02 -1.73
CA ILE A 41 5.30 3.68 -1.72
C ILE A 41 5.06 3.23 -0.28
N ILE A 42 6.05 3.42 0.59
CA ILE A 42 5.95 3.11 2.03
C ILE A 42 4.78 3.89 2.64
N GLU A 43 4.77 5.22 2.48
CA GLU A 43 3.68 6.07 2.99
C GLU A 43 2.30 5.62 2.47
N ALA A 44 2.17 5.43 1.16
CA ALA A 44 0.90 5.06 0.55
C ALA A 44 0.40 3.69 1.02
N LEU A 45 1.28 2.68 1.11
CA LEU A 45 0.90 1.35 1.59
C LEU A 45 0.49 1.39 3.05
N THR A 46 1.26 2.05 3.92
CA THR A 46 0.94 2.15 5.36
C THR A 46 -0.40 2.84 5.61
N VAL A 47 -0.68 3.93 4.90
CA VAL A 47 -1.97 4.63 5.05
C VAL A 47 -3.12 3.78 4.51
N HIS A 48 -2.92 3.14 3.36
CA HIS A 48 -3.96 2.35 2.71
C HIS A 48 -4.36 1.13 3.55
N THR A 49 -3.39 0.33 4.01
CA THR A 49 -3.67 -0.86 4.84
C THR A 49 -4.32 -0.46 6.16
N TYR A 50 -3.90 0.66 6.77
CA TYR A 50 -4.55 1.19 7.98
C TYR A 50 -6.03 1.51 7.76
N ILE A 51 -6.37 2.23 6.68
CA ILE A 51 -7.77 2.60 6.39
C ILE A 51 -8.61 1.34 6.16
N GLU A 52 -8.09 0.37 5.42
CA GLU A 52 -8.82 -0.86 5.16
C GLU A 52 -9.04 -1.67 6.45
N ASN A 53 -7.97 -1.89 7.22
CA ASN A 53 -7.97 -2.70 8.43
C ASN A 53 -8.81 -2.12 9.57
N GLU A 54 -8.70 -0.81 9.80
CA GLU A 54 -9.30 -0.15 10.98
C GLU A 54 -10.65 0.49 10.69
N CYS A 55 -10.97 0.79 9.42
CA CYS A 55 -12.20 1.49 9.05
C CYS A 55 -13.10 0.65 8.13
N MET A 56 -12.55 0.12 7.04
CA MET A 56 -13.37 -0.50 5.97
C MET A 56 -13.82 -1.92 6.33
N TYR A 57 -12.89 -2.82 6.65
CA TYR A 57 -13.20 -4.21 6.98
C TYR A 57 -14.15 -4.37 8.17
N PRO A 58 -14.05 -3.59 9.27
CA PRO A 58 -15.04 -3.66 10.35
C PRO A 58 -16.47 -3.38 9.91
N GLU A 59 -16.65 -2.46 8.95
CA GLU A 59 -17.98 -2.14 8.41
C GLU A 59 -18.45 -3.17 7.39
N ILE A 60 -17.55 -3.74 6.57
CA ILE A 60 -17.92 -4.83 5.65
C ILE A 60 -18.34 -6.08 6.43
N ARG A 61 -17.58 -6.50 7.46
CA ARG A 61 -17.93 -7.69 8.27
C ARG A 61 -19.34 -7.61 8.85
N LYS A 62 -19.79 -6.41 9.25
CA LYS A 62 -21.16 -6.18 9.76
C LYS A 62 -22.23 -6.26 8.68
N ARG A 63 -21.92 -5.83 7.46
CA ARG A 63 -22.89 -5.62 6.37
C ARG A 63 -22.95 -6.80 5.39
N VAL A 64 -21.84 -7.51 5.24
CA VAL A 64 -21.66 -8.61 4.30
C VAL A 64 -20.90 -9.76 5.00
N PRO A 65 -21.56 -10.51 5.90
CA PRO A 65 -20.91 -11.56 6.68
C PRO A 65 -20.28 -12.68 5.84
N ASP A 66 -20.77 -12.89 4.63
CA ASP A 66 -20.27 -13.93 3.71
C ASP A 66 -18.83 -13.66 3.21
N LEU A 67 -18.28 -12.46 3.43
CA LEU A 67 -16.91 -12.08 3.06
C LEU A 67 -15.90 -12.26 4.21
N GLU A 68 -16.28 -12.92 5.30
CA GLU A 68 -15.41 -13.11 6.47
C GLU A 68 -14.06 -13.75 6.10
N ASP A 69 -14.08 -14.83 5.30
CA ASP A 69 -12.85 -15.54 4.91
C ASP A 69 -11.95 -14.65 4.03
N ASP A 70 -12.52 -13.94 3.05
CA ASP A 70 -11.77 -13.00 2.18
C ASP A 70 -11.13 -11.87 3.00
N ILE A 71 -11.82 -11.39 4.04
CA ILE A 71 -11.31 -10.34 4.93
C ILE A 71 -10.18 -10.86 5.81
N LEU A 72 -10.28 -12.10 6.31
CA LEU A 72 -9.20 -12.73 7.08
C LEU A 72 -7.95 -12.92 6.21
N GLU A 73 -8.11 -13.40 4.97
CA GLU A 73 -7.01 -13.49 4.00
C GLU A 73 -6.39 -12.11 3.75
N SER A 74 -7.22 -11.07 3.58
CA SER A 74 -6.73 -9.70 3.37
C SER A 74 -5.91 -9.18 4.56
N TYR A 75 -6.28 -9.51 5.81
CA TYR A 75 -5.46 -9.16 6.98
C TYR A 75 -4.10 -9.86 6.97
N GLU A 76 -4.04 -11.13 6.54
CA GLU A 76 -2.77 -11.87 6.41
C GLU A 76 -1.89 -11.25 5.33
N GLU A 77 -2.45 -10.92 4.16
CA GLU A 77 -1.73 -10.25 3.08
C GLU A 77 -1.22 -8.85 3.49
N HIS A 78 -2.04 -8.07 4.21
CA HIS A 78 -1.63 -6.77 4.74
C HIS A 78 -0.51 -6.90 5.76
N HIS A 79 -0.55 -7.92 6.63
CA HIS A 79 0.55 -8.16 7.56
C HIS A 79 1.88 -8.41 6.84
N VAL A 80 1.86 -9.19 5.75
CA VAL A 80 3.05 -9.40 4.91
C VAL A 80 3.51 -8.09 4.29
N ALA A 81 2.59 -7.30 3.74
CA ALA A 81 2.92 -5.99 3.16
C ALA A 81 3.54 -5.03 4.19
N ASP A 82 2.98 -4.96 5.39
CA ASP A 82 3.46 -4.11 6.48
C ASP A 82 4.88 -4.51 6.92
N VAL A 83 5.15 -5.81 7.06
CA VAL A 83 6.50 -6.32 7.39
C VAL A 83 7.51 -5.90 6.31
N LEU A 84 7.17 -6.10 5.03
CA LEU A 84 8.05 -5.73 3.92
C LEU A 84 8.28 -4.21 3.85
N VAL A 85 7.26 -3.41 4.15
CA VAL A 85 7.38 -1.94 4.21
C VAL A 85 8.33 -1.52 5.34
N VAL A 86 8.23 -2.14 6.52
CA VAL A 86 9.14 -1.89 7.65
C VAL A 86 10.58 -2.29 7.31
N GLU A 87 10.78 -3.46 6.72
CA GLU A 87 12.10 -3.91 6.27
C GLU A 87 12.68 -2.94 5.23
N LEU A 88 11.88 -2.53 4.24
CA LEU A 88 12.29 -1.61 3.18
C LEU A 88 12.63 -0.22 3.74
N ALA A 89 11.88 0.29 4.72
CA ALA A 89 12.14 1.57 5.36
C ALA A 89 13.49 1.59 6.13
N ALA A 90 13.96 0.42 6.60
CA ALA A 90 15.25 0.29 7.25
C ALA A 90 16.44 0.21 6.27
N LEU A 91 16.18 -0.01 4.98
CA LEU A 91 17.21 -0.10 3.95
C LEU A 91 17.65 1.28 3.47
N LYS A 92 18.94 1.41 3.14
CA LYS A 92 19.45 2.63 2.52
C LYS A 92 19.18 2.62 1.00
N PRO A 93 18.89 3.78 0.39
CA PRO A 93 18.57 3.86 -1.04
C PRO A 93 19.64 3.29 -1.99
N ASP A 94 20.91 3.28 -1.60
CA ASP A 94 22.04 2.75 -2.37
C ASP A 94 22.02 1.21 -2.51
N ILE A 95 21.26 0.52 -1.65
CA ILE A 95 21.05 -0.93 -1.73
C ILE A 95 19.88 -1.28 -2.68
N ILE A 96 19.01 -0.31 -2.96
CA ILE A 96 17.81 -0.47 -3.80
C ILE A 96 18.21 -0.37 -5.28
N ARG A 97 18.45 -1.52 -5.92
CA ARG A 97 18.88 -1.62 -7.33
C ARG A 97 17.73 -1.59 -8.32
#